data_AF-A0AAD9K9S7-F1
#
_entry.id   AF-A0AAD9K9S7-F1
#
_cell.length_a   1.000
_cell.length_b   1.000
_cell.length_c   1.000
_cell.angle_alpha   90.00
_cell.angle_beta   90.00
_cell.angle_gamma   90.00
#
_symmetry.space_group_name_H-M   'P 1'
#
loop_
_entity.id
_entity.type
_entity.pdbx_description
1 polymer ?
#
loop_
_entity_poly.entity_id
_entity_poly.type
_entity_poly.pdbx_seq_one_letter_code
_entity_poly.pdbx_strand_id
1 'polypeptide(L)'
;MAFRKHQREEKQIDATVEALIQRVTDVKNSISSFIAKLESEYETISWPSVLDNFALLSGQISSLNRLLKNEKTSVLRNHVLIPLVLAVDRDTELEKLTERRVLFFNHEVVPNYLRTKCEPAAEEKLHTYLTRANSIGPDPLQKQINTMNKVSASMCEMIKSHRESTENESNQKSQLQQTSSPTDTATLIAAVTAGKNLRSLRRPESAGPPTGSMQPQQSQMGQGMADQRQTHNPPGYYHPGYNYRGAPNIQMNKAPSNIKTTIKSGTTYHPYNR
;
A
#
# COMPACT_ATOMS: atom_id res chain seq x y z
N MET A 1 6.35 42.49 -28.18
CA MET A 1 5.51 41.53 -27.42
C MET A 1 5.93 40.07 -27.64
N ALA A 2 6.26 39.65 -28.87
CA ALA A 2 6.68 38.28 -29.20
C ALA A 2 7.96 37.80 -28.47
N PHE A 3 8.99 38.66 -28.35
CA PHE A 3 10.26 38.31 -27.67
C PHE A 3 10.07 37.90 -26.20
N ARG A 4 9.21 38.61 -25.45
CA ARG A 4 8.89 38.28 -24.04
C ARG A 4 8.11 36.96 -23.91
N LYS A 5 7.30 36.61 -24.91
CA LYS A 5 6.57 35.34 -24.94
C LYS A 5 7.53 34.17 -25.16
N HIS A 6 8.47 34.32 -26.11
CA HIS A 6 9.48 33.30 -26.41
C HIS A 6 10.41 33.03 -25.21
N GLN A 7 10.91 34.09 -24.56
CA GLN A 7 11.75 33.94 -23.36
C GLN A 7 11.04 33.25 -22.19
N ARG A 8 9.70 33.42 -22.08
CA ARG A 8 8.91 32.75 -21.04
C ARG A 8 8.73 31.27 -21.35
N GLU A 9 8.57 30.93 -22.63
CA GLU A 9 8.44 29.56 -23.11
C GLU A 9 9.75 28.78 -22.94
N GLU A 10 10.89 29.36 -23.29
CA GLU A 10 12.22 28.77 -23.08
C GLU A 10 12.47 28.44 -21.60
N LYS A 11 12.25 29.40 -20.71
CA LYS A 11 12.36 29.16 -19.25
C LYS A 11 11.40 28.08 -18.75
N GLN A 12 10.23 27.96 -19.36
CA GLN A 12 9.27 26.91 -19.01
C GLN A 12 9.74 25.54 -19.50
N ILE A 13 10.35 25.46 -20.68
CA ILE A 13 10.95 24.23 -21.22
C ILE A 13 12.06 23.77 -20.29
N ASP A 14 13.00 24.65 -19.94
CA ASP A 14 14.13 24.33 -19.05
C ASP A 14 13.64 23.79 -17.70
N ALA A 15 12.70 24.49 -17.06
CA ALA A 15 12.14 24.06 -15.79
C ALA A 15 11.40 22.71 -15.88
N THR A 16 10.78 22.43 -17.03
CA THR A 16 10.08 21.15 -17.27
C THR A 16 11.08 20.02 -17.52
N VAL A 17 12.13 20.27 -18.29
CA VAL A 17 13.21 19.30 -18.56
C VAL A 17 13.94 18.96 -17.27
N GLU A 18 14.30 19.94 -16.46
CA GLU A 18 14.94 19.72 -15.15
C GLU A 18 14.06 18.86 -14.22
N ALA A 19 12.77 19.17 -14.16
CA ALA A 19 11.82 18.36 -13.39
C ALA A 19 11.71 16.92 -13.91
N LEU A 20 11.78 16.71 -15.24
CA LEU A 20 11.78 15.37 -15.83
C LEU A 20 13.07 14.62 -15.52
N ILE A 21 14.23 15.27 -15.64
CA ILE A 21 15.55 14.69 -15.31
C ILE A 21 15.54 14.22 -13.85
N GLN A 22 15.06 15.04 -12.92
CA GLN A 22 14.98 14.66 -11.52
C GLN A 22 14.08 13.44 -11.31
N ARG A 23 12.88 13.41 -11.90
CA ARG A 23 11.95 12.26 -11.76
C ARG A 23 12.50 10.98 -12.36
N VAL A 24 13.18 11.04 -13.51
CA VAL A 24 13.83 9.89 -14.13
C VAL A 24 15.00 9.41 -13.27
N THR A 25 15.76 10.33 -12.68
CA THR A 25 16.86 10.01 -11.76
C THR A 25 16.35 9.30 -10.50
N ASP A 26 15.24 9.74 -9.91
CA ASP A 26 14.62 9.08 -8.76
C ASP A 26 14.21 7.64 -9.10
N VAL A 27 13.59 7.41 -10.26
CA VAL A 27 13.19 6.07 -10.74
C VAL A 27 14.42 5.20 -10.98
N LYS A 28 15.43 5.74 -11.67
CA LYS A 28 16.70 5.04 -11.93
C LYS A 28 17.35 4.59 -10.64
N ASN A 29 17.48 5.49 -9.66
CA ASN A 29 18.13 5.18 -8.39
C ASN A 29 17.37 4.09 -7.61
N SER A 30 16.04 4.12 -7.61
CA SER A 30 15.23 3.07 -7.00
C SER A 30 15.38 1.73 -7.71
N ILE A 31 15.42 1.71 -9.05
CA ILE A 31 15.65 0.49 -9.83
C ILE A 31 17.05 -0.06 -9.50
N SER A 32 18.09 0.77 -9.56
CA SER A 32 19.46 0.34 -9.25
C SER A 32 19.58 -0.19 -7.82
N SER A 33 18.98 0.49 -6.84
CA SER A 33 18.99 0.04 -5.45
C SER A 33 18.25 -1.28 -5.28
N PHE A 34 17.13 -1.45 -5.97
CA PHE A 34 16.36 -2.70 -5.91
C PHE A 34 17.09 -3.86 -6.59
N ILE A 35 17.72 -3.63 -7.75
CA ILE A 35 18.57 -4.63 -8.40
C ILE A 35 19.74 -5.03 -7.49
N ALA A 36 20.46 -4.05 -6.92
CA ALA A 36 21.56 -4.32 -6.00
C ALA A 36 21.10 -5.17 -4.82
N LYS A 37 19.93 -4.85 -4.24
CA LYS A 37 19.33 -5.64 -3.16
C LYS A 37 18.98 -7.06 -3.60
N LEU A 38 18.40 -7.23 -4.80
CA LEU A 38 18.12 -8.54 -5.35
C LEU A 38 19.40 -9.34 -5.59
N GLU A 39 20.48 -8.72 -6.03
CA GLU A 39 21.74 -9.42 -6.27
C GLU A 39 22.49 -9.77 -4.97
N SER A 40 22.44 -8.90 -3.95
CA SER A 40 23.18 -9.10 -2.70
C SER A 40 22.42 -9.90 -1.65
N GLU A 41 21.09 -9.79 -1.62
CA GLU A 41 20.23 -10.34 -0.55
C GLU A 41 19.21 -11.36 -1.08
N TYR A 42 19.41 -11.98 -2.26
CA TYR A 42 18.41 -12.90 -2.83
C TYR A 42 18.01 -14.06 -1.90
N GLU A 43 18.91 -14.53 -1.04
CA GLU A 43 18.64 -15.63 -0.09
C GLU A 43 17.88 -15.17 1.15
N THR A 44 17.99 -13.88 1.52
CA THR A 44 17.48 -13.34 2.78
C THR A 44 16.32 -12.36 2.59
N ILE A 45 16.05 -11.92 1.36
CA ILE A 45 14.99 -10.98 1.04
C ILE A 45 13.61 -11.62 1.23
N SER A 46 12.77 -10.96 2.01
CA SER A 46 11.39 -11.39 2.22
C SER A 46 10.48 -10.87 1.11
N TRP A 47 9.44 -11.64 0.76
CA TRP A 47 8.45 -11.24 -0.22
C TRP A 47 7.76 -9.90 0.09
N PRO A 48 7.39 -9.58 1.35
CA PRO A 48 6.89 -8.25 1.70
C PRO A 48 7.87 -7.12 1.33
N SER A 49 9.18 -7.32 1.55
CA SER A 49 10.18 -6.33 1.18
C SER A 49 10.28 -6.15 -0.34
N VAL A 50 10.14 -7.22 -1.12
CA VAL A 50 10.05 -7.15 -2.58
C VAL A 50 8.82 -6.33 -3.00
N LEU A 51 7.66 -6.60 -2.41
CA LEU A 51 6.42 -5.87 -2.69
C LEU A 51 6.52 -4.39 -2.37
N ASP A 52 7.17 -4.02 -1.26
CA ASP A 52 7.38 -2.62 -0.88
C ASP A 52 8.23 -1.89 -1.94
N ASN A 53 9.27 -2.54 -2.47
CA ASN A 53 10.07 -1.98 -3.56
C ASN A 53 9.26 -1.82 -4.85
N PHE A 54 8.42 -2.81 -5.20
CA PHE A 54 7.50 -2.69 -6.33
C PHE A 54 6.47 -1.57 -6.15
N ALA A 55 5.94 -1.39 -4.94
CA ALA A 55 5.01 -0.32 -4.62
C ALA A 55 5.68 1.05 -4.76
N LEU A 56 6.92 1.20 -4.30
CA LEU A 56 7.73 2.41 -4.47
C LEU A 56 7.96 2.73 -5.95
N LEU A 57 8.43 1.75 -6.73
CA LEU A 57 8.68 1.90 -8.17
C LEU A 57 7.39 2.28 -8.92
N SER A 58 6.29 1.59 -8.62
CA SER A 58 4.97 1.89 -9.19
C SER A 58 4.52 3.32 -8.85
N GLY A 59 4.74 3.78 -7.62
CA GLY A 59 4.46 5.14 -7.18
C GLY A 59 5.28 6.18 -7.93
N GLN A 60 6.58 5.95 -8.10
CA GLN A 60 7.47 6.86 -8.84
C GLN A 60 7.11 6.92 -10.34
N ILE A 61 6.85 5.78 -10.99
CA ILE A 61 6.39 5.72 -12.39
C ILE A 61 5.03 6.43 -12.55
N SER A 62 4.12 6.25 -11.60
CA SER A 62 2.82 6.94 -11.59
C SER A 62 2.99 8.46 -11.47
N SER A 63 3.92 8.91 -10.64
CA SER A 63 4.29 10.33 -10.49
C SER A 63 4.88 10.90 -11.78
N LEU A 64 5.79 10.16 -12.44
CA LEU A 64 6.34 10.52 -13.74
C LEU A 64 5.23 10.62 -14.81
N ASN A 65 4.33 9.65 -14.87
CA ASN A 65 3.18 9.68 -15.77
C ASN A 65 2.29 10.89 -15.54
N ARG A 66 2.05 11.27 -14.28
CA ARG A 66 1.28 12.48 -13.95
C ARG A 66 2.00 13.75 -14.41
N LEU A 67 3.32 13.80 -14.29
CA LEU A 67 4.12 14.92 -14.81
C LEU A 67 4.05 15.00 -16.34
N LEU A 68 4.17 13.88 -17.05
CA LEU A 68 4.10 13.83 -18.53
C LEU A 68 2.71 14.19 -19.08
N LYS A 69 1.64 13.85 -18.34
CA LYS A 69 0.26 14.21 -18.70
C LYS A 69 -0.10 15.65 -18.35
N ASN A 70 0.71 16.34 -17.55
CA ASN A 70 0.45 17.71 -17.12
C ASN A 70 0.46 18.68 -18.32
N GLU A 71 -0.43 19.67 -18.29
CA GLU A 71 -0.50 20.74 -19.29
C GLU A 71 0.80 21.54 -19.37
N LYS A 72 1.56 21.68 -18.27
CA LYS A 72 2.86 22.39 -18.29
C LYS A 72 3.89 21.70 -19.19
N THR A 73 3.77 20.38 -19.37
CA THR A 73 4.61 19.55 -20.23
C THR A 73 4.12 19.55 -21.69
N SER A 74 2.95 20.13 -21.98
CA SER A 74 2.40 20.21 -23.35
C SER A 74 3.28 21.03 -24.29
N VAL A 75 4.06 21.99 -23.76
CA VAL A 75 5.01 22.80 -24.54
C VAL A 75 6.02 21.91 -25.26
N LEU A 76 6.43 20.79 -24.65
CA LEU A 76 7.37 19.85 -25.28
C LEU A 76 6.78 19.16 -26.51
N ARG A 77 5.45 18.99 -26.59
CA ARG A 77 4.78 18.31 -27.72
C ARG A 77 4.87 19.09 -29.02
N ASN A 78 5.07 20.41 -28.93
CA ASN A 78 5.18 21.31 -30.08
C ASN A 78 6.63 21.47 -30.56
N HIS A 79 7.59 20.81 -29.91
CA HIS A 79 9.01 20.90 -30.23
C HIS A 79 9.54 19.56 -30.70
N VAL A 80 10.52 19.60 -31.60
CA VAL A 80 11.23 18.42 -32.10
C VAL A 80 12.69 18.52 -31.68
N LEU A 81 13.23 17.41 -31.18
CA LEU A 81 14.64 17.32 -30.83
C LEU A 81 15.44 16.90 -32.06
N ILE A 82 16.43 17.72 -32.42
CA ILE A 82 17.32 17.48 -33.56
C ILE A 82 18.77 17.64 -33.07
N PRO A 83 19.67 16.69 -33.31
CA PRO A 83 21.10 16.88 -33.07
C PRO A 83 21.64 18.04 -33.89
N LEU A 84 22.27 19.02 -33.24
CA LEU A 84 22.93 20.14 -33.92
C LEU A 84 24.35 19.78 -34.39
N VAL A 85 25.06 18.99 -33.58
CA VAL A 85 26.43 18.55 -33.84
C VAL A 85 26.54 17.09 -33.45
N LEU A 86 27.24 16.32 -34.27
CA LEU A 86 27.57 14.93 -34.01
C LEU A 86 29.07 14.82 -33.78
N ALA A 87 29.46 14.50 -32.56
CA ALA A 87 30.86 14.39 -32.14
C ALA A 87 31.30 12.93 -32.21
N VAL A 88 32.38 12.68 -32.97
CA VAL A 88 33.03 11.36 -33.04
C VAL A 88 33.93 11.14 -31.82
N ASP A 89 34.48 12.22 -31.28
CA ASP A 89 35.32 12.20 -30.10
C ASP A 89 34.51 12.03 -28.82
N ARG A 90 35.20 11.56 -27.76
CA ARG A 90 34.60 11.42 -26.44
C ARG A 90 34.26 12.79 -25.86
N ASP A 91 33.05 12.91 -25.35
CA ASP A 91 32.62 14.10 -24.64
C ASP A 91 32.67 13.81 -23.13
N THR A 92 33.64 14.42 -22.44
CA THR A 92 33.85 14.22 -21.00
C THR A 92 32.72 14.76 -20.14
N GLU A 93 32.02 15.81 -20.60
CA GLU A 93 30.89 16.38 -19.87
C GLU A 93 29.67 15.47 -20.00
N LEU A 94 29.40 15.01 -21.21
CA LEU A 94 28.35 14.03 -21.49
C LEU A 94 28.61 12.71 -20.76
N GLU A 95 29.84 12.23 -20.74
CA GLU A 95 30.24 11.03 -19.99
C GLU A 95 29.91 11.20 -18.50
N LYS A 96 30.24 12.35 -17.91
CA LYS A 96 29.96 12.64 -16.50
C LYS A 96 28.47 12.72 -16.23
N LEU A 97 27.71 13.46 -17.04
CA LEU A 97 26.26 13.64 -16.87
C LEU A 97 25.47 12.34 -17.06
N THR A 98 25.94 11.47 -17.94
CA THR A 98 25.27 10.20 -18.25
C THR A 98 25.78 9.03 -17.43
N GLU A 99 26.68 9.27 -16.46
CA GLU A 99 27.31 8.23 -15.64
C GLU A 99 27.97 7.15 -16.51
N ARG A 100 28.72 7.59 -17.52
CA ARG A 100 29.43 6.76 -18.50
C ARG A 100 28.55 5.93 -19.43
N ARG A 101 27.24 6.20 -19.50
CA ARG A 101 26.34 5.52 -20.43
C ARG A 101 26.45 6.03 -21.86
N VAL A 102 26.83 7.29 -22.05
CA VAL A 102 27.02 7.92 -23.36
C VAL A 102 28.42 8.52 -23.40
N LEU A 103 29.31 7.90 -24.16
CA LEU A 103 30.72 8.33 -24.26
C LEU A 103 30.96 9.28 -25.44
N PHE A 104 30.19 9.12 -26.50
CA PHE A 104 30.24 9.89 -27.74
C PHE A 104 28.81 10.00 -28.30
N PHE A 105 28.54 11.04 -29.07
CA PHE A 105 27.22 11.28 -29.68
C PHE A 105 27.38 11.42 -31.20
N ASN A 106 27.59 10.28 -31.87
CA ASN A 106 27.90 10.17 -33.29
C ASN A 106 26.77 9.47 -34.08
N HIS A 107 26.97 9.35 -35.40
CA HIS A 107 25.99 8.77 -36.32
C HIS A 107 25.56 7.33 -36.00
N GLU A 108 26.40 6.56 -35.30
CA GLU A 108 26.10 5.16 -34.94
C GLU A 108 25.12 5.07 -33.77
N VAL A 109 25.24 5.95 -32.78
CA VAL A 109 24.49 5.83 -31.53
C VAL A 109 23.25 6.71 -31.46
N VAL A 110 23.24 7.82 -32.20
CA VAL A 110 22.11 8.77 -32.26
C VAL A 110 20.78 8.11 -32.60
N PRO A 111 20.69 7.19 -33.60
CA PRO A 111 19.44 6.52 -33.91
C PRO A 111 18.86 5.74 -32.72
N ASN A 112 19.72 5.20 -31.85
CA ASN A 112 19.30 4.45 -30.68
C ASN A 112 18.83 5.38 -29.55
N TYR A 113 19.56 6.45 -29.26
CA TYR A 113 19.21 7.38 -28.17
C TYR A 113 18.00 8.27 -28.50
N LEU A 114 17.78 8.59 -29.78
CA LEU A 114 16.63 9.38 -30.23
C LEU A 114 15.47 8.52 -30.75
N ARG A 115 15.53 7.20 -30.56
CA ARG A 115 14.47 6.30 -30.98
C ARG A 115 13.16 6.63 -30.26
N THR A 116 12.12 6.91 -31.04
CA THR A 116 10.74 7.09 -30.56
C THR A 116 9.85 5.87 -30.80
N LYS A 117 10.35 4.90 -31.59
CA LYS A 117 9.63 3.67 -31.87
C LYS A 117 9.58 2.78 -30.63
N CYS A 118 8.37 2.40 -30.21
CA CYS A 118 8.11 1.51 -29.08
C CYS A 118 8.82 0.15 -29.21
N GLU A 119 8.93 -0.55 -28.09
CA GLU A 119 9.39 -1.93 -28.06
C GLU A 119 8.41 -2.86 -28.79
N PRO A 120 8.89 -3.90 -29.50
CA PRO A 120 8.04 -4.79 -30.30
C PRO A 120 6.85 -5.39 -29.52
N ALA A 121 7.06 -5.80 -28.27
CA ALA A 121 6.00 -6.36 -27.43
C ALA A 121 4.89 -5.34 -27.08
N ALA A 122 5.24 -4.04 -27.02
CA ALA A 122 4.25 -2.99 -26.82
C ALA A 122 3.48 -2.69 -28.12
N GLU A 123 4.15 -2.72 -29.27
CA GLU A 123 3.53 -2.59 -30.58
C GLU A 123 2.53 -3.72 -30.85
N GLU A 124 2.90 -4.96 -30.53
CA GLU A 124 2.03 -6.13 -30.68
C GLU A 124 0.77 -6.01 -29.82
N LYS A 125 0.91 -5.62 -28.54
CA LYS A 125 -0.24 -5.38 -27.66
C LYS A 125 -1.15 -4.27 -28.20
N LEU A 126 -0.56 -3.16 -28.67
CA LEU A 126 -1.32 -2.08 -29.27
C LEU A 126 -2.09 -2.56 -30.51
N HIS A 127 -1.44 -3.35 -31.38
CA HIS A 127 -2.07 -3.94 -32.55
C HIS A 127 -3.26 -4.82 -32.16
N THR A 128 -3.09 -5.70 -31.17
CA THR A 128 -4.21 -6.52 -30.64
C THR A 128 -5.38 -5.65 -30.17
N TYR A 129 -5.11 -4.56 -29.44
CA TYR A 129 -6.16 -3.65 -28.98
C TYR A 129 -6.85 -2.92 -30.12
N LEU A 130 -6.10 -2.46 -31.13
CA LEU A 130 -6.63 -1.79 -32.31
C LEU A 130 -7.49 -2.75 -33.16
N THR A 131 -7.03 -3.99 -33.40
CA THR A 131 -7.82 -5.01 -34.10
C THR A 131 -9.14 -5.26 -33.38
N ARG A 132 -9.11 -5.40 -32.06
CA ARG A 132 -10.32 -5.59 -31.26
C ARG A 132 -11.23 -4.37 -31.31
N ALA A 133 -10.69 -3.15 -31.18
CA ALA A 133 -11.48 -1.92 -31.25
C ALA A 133 -12.17 -1.77 -32.60
N ASN A 134 -11.46 -2.04 -33.69
CA ASN A 134 -11.99 -1.94 -35.06
C ASN A 134 -13.02 -3.04 -35.40
N SER A 135 -13.08 -4.12 -34.62
CA SER A 135 -14.08 -5.19 -34.81
C SER A 135 -15.48 -4.80 -34.31
N ILE A 136 -15.61 -3.72 -33.54
CA ILE A 136 -16.88 -3.25 -32.96
C ILE A 136 -17.29 -1.95 -33.67
N GLY A 137 -18.53 -1.90 -34.17
CA GLY A 137 -19.07 -0.67 -34.76
C GLY A 137 -19.23 0.47 -33.73
N PRO A 138 -19.29 1.74 -34.18
CA PRO A 138 -19.35 2.90 -33.28
C PRO A 138 -20.58 2.91 -32.36
N ASP A 139 -21.76 2.55 -32.88
CA ASP A 139 -23.00 2.51 -32.11
C ASP A 139 -23.02 1.46 -30.98
N PRO A 140 -22.68 0.17 -31.23
CA PRO A 140 -22.59 -0.82 -30.16
C PRO A 140 -21.46 -0.48 -29.16
N LEU A 141 -20.35 0.11 -29.62
CA LEU A 141 -19.27 0.55 -28.74
C LEU A 141 -19.74 1.64 -27.76
N GLN A 142 -20.44 2.66 -28.25
CA GLN A 142 -20.93 3.75 -27.39
C GLN A 142 -21.95 3.25 -26.36
N LYS A 143 -22.86 2.34 -26.77
CA LYS A 143 -23.80 1.69 -25.84
C LYS A 143 -23.05 0.92 -24.75
N GLN A 144 -22.02 0.15 -25.12
CA GLN A 144 -21.21 -0.61 -24.18
C GLN A 144 -20.46 0.30 -23.20
N ILE A 145 -19.86 1.40 -23.68
CA ILE A 145 -19.19 2.40 -22.82
C ILE A 145 -20.18 2.97 -21.79
N ASN A 146 -21.37 3.39 -22.24
CA ASN A 146 -22.39 3.97 -21.36
C ASN A 146 -22.85 2.96 -20.29
N THR A 147 -23.11 1.71 -20.67
CA THR A 147 -23.46 0.65 -19.72
C THR A 147 -22.34 0.40 -18.72
N MET A 148 -21.10 0.31 -19.16
CA MET A 148 -19.95 0.06 -18.29
C MET A 148 -19.69 1.20 -17.31
N ASN A 149 -19.85 2.45 -17.75
CA ASN A 149 -19.78 3.63 -16.89
C ASN A 149 -20.88 3.61 -15.82
N LYS A 150 -22.12 3.26 -16.20
CA LYS A 150 -23.25 3.16 -15.26
C LYS A 150 -23.02 2.08 -14.19
N VAL A 151 -22.51 0.91 -14.60
CA VAL A 151 -22.17 -0.18 -13.67
C VAL A 151 -21.05 0.25 -12.73
N SER A 152 -19.99 0.87 -13.25
CA SER A 152 -18.85 1.33 -12.45
C SER A 152 -19.26 2.40 -11.43
N ALA A 153 -20.11 3.36 -11.85
CA ALA A 153 -20.65 4.38 -10.96
C ALA A 153 -21.51 3.76 -9.84
N SER A 154 -22.39 2.82 -10.18
CA SER A 154 -23.23 2.11 -9.21
C SER A 154 -22.40 1.30 -8.20
N MET A 155 -21.34 0.63 -8.65
CA MET A 155 -20.41 -0.07 -7.74
C MET A 155 -19.71 0.91 -6.79
N CYS A 156 -19.23 2.04 -7.30
CA CYS A 156 -18.62 3.09 -6.48
C CYS A 156 -19.60 3.64 -5.43
N GLU A 157 -20.86 3.87 -5.79
CA GLU A 157 -21.91 4.32 -4.86
C GLU A 157 -22.18 3.29 -3.78
N MET A 158 -22.29 2.01 -4.13
CA MET A 158 -22.49 0.92 -3.17
C MET A 158 -21.33 0.83 -2.17
N ILE A 159 -20.09 0.93 -2.64
CA ILE A 159 -18.89 0.92 -1.78
C ILE A 159 -18.89 2.13 -0.84
N LYS A 160 -19.19 3.33 -1.36
CA LYS A 160 -19.29 4.56 -0.55
C LYS A 160 -20.37 4.43 0.53
N SER A 161 -21.56 3.97 0.15
CA SER A 161 -22.69 3.76 1.07
C SER A 161 -22.35 2.77 2.18
N HIS A 162 -21.69 1.65 1.87
CA HIS A 162 -21.23 0.70 2.88
C HIS A 162 -20.18 1.29 3.82
N ARG A 163 -19.25 2.09 3.28
CA ARG A 163 -18.24 2.78 4.09
C ARG A 163 -18.89 3.78 5.05
N GLU A 164 -19.79 4.62 4.56
CA GLU A 164 -20.54 5.60 5.37
C GLU A 164 -21.40 4.92 6.44
N SER A 165 -22.04 3.80 6.11
CA SER A 165 -22.82 3.01 7.05
C SER A 165 -21.94 2.43 8.17
N THR A 166 -20.77 1.88 7.81
CA THR A 166 -19.79 1.35 8.77
C THR A 166 -19.24 2.44 9.69
N GLU A 167 -18.95 3.62 9.12
CA GLU A 167 -18.49 4.79 9.88
C GLU A 167 -19.58 5.30 10.84
N ASN A 168 -20.84 5.36 10.39
CA ASN A 168 -21.97 5.70 11.25
C ASN A 168 -22.21 4.69 12.38
N GLU A 169 -22.11 3.39 12.11
CA GLU A 169 -22.21 2.36 13.15
C GLU A 169 -21.06 2.47 14.18
N SER A 170 -19.84 2.76 13.72
CA SER A 170 -18.68 2.97 14.61
C SER A 170 -18.83 4.21 15.50
N ASN A 171 -19.38 5.29 14.95
CA ASN A 171 -19.67 6.52 15.69
C ASN A 171 -20.82 6.33 16.69
N GLN A 172 -21.87 5.56 16.34
CA GLN A 172 -22.93 5.19 17.28
C GLN A 172 -22.40 4.31 18.42
N LYS A 173 -21.55 3.32 18.14
CA LYS A 173 -20.93 2.48 19.17
C LYS A 173 -20.07 3.28 20.16
N SER A 174 -19.44 4.34 19.68
CA SER A 174 -18.62 5.25 20.50
C SER A 174 -19.46 6.19 21.39
N GLN A 175 -20.74 6.39 21.05
CA GLN A 175 -21.69 7.22 21.82
C GLN A 175 -22.62 6.39 22.72
N LEU A 176 -22.60 5.05 22.63
CA LEU A 176 -23.34 4.20 23.54
C LEU A 176 -22.76 4.33 24.96
N GLN A 177 -23.65 4.58 25.93
CA GLN A 177 -23.31 4.67 27.33
C GLN A 177 -22.57 3.40 27.76
N GLN A 178 -21.39 3.55 28.37
CA GLN A 178 -20.57 2.43 28.80
C GLN A 178 -21.37 1.51 29.75
N THR A 179 -21.71 0.32 29.27
CA THR A 179 -22.53 -0.67 30.01
C THR A 179 -21.71 -1.57 30.92
N SER A 180 -20.38 -1.45 30.90
CA SER A 180 -19.46 -2.25 31.71
C SER A 180 -18.38 -1.39 32.35
N SER A 181 -18.14 -1.57 33.64
CA SER A 181 -17.07 -0.92 34.39
C SER A 181 -15.81 -1.79 34.37
N PRO A 182 -14.68 -1.33 33.79
CA PRO A 182 -13.42 -2.06 33.83
C PRO A 182 -12.92 -2.27 35.26
N THR A 183 -13.20 -1.31 36.15
CA THR A 183 -12.87 -1.37 37.58
C THR A 183 -13.64 -2.47 38.29
N ASP A 184 -14.94 -2.60 38.01
CA ASP A 184 -15.78 -3.64 38.61
C ASP A 184 -15.36 -5.02 38.10
N THR A 185 -15.01 -5.08 36.82
CA THR A 185 -14.47 -6.30 36.18
C THR A 185 -13.14 -6.72 36.83
N ALA A 186 -12.21 -5.79 37.04
CA ALA A 186 -10.95 -6.05 37.73
C ALA A 186 -11.16 -6.47 39.19
N THR A 187 -12.14 -5.88 39.86
CA THR A 187 -12.49 -6.21 41.25
C THR A 187 -13.06 -7.62 41.35
N LEU A 188 -13.96 -8.00 40.44
CA LEU A 188 -14.50 -9.36 40.32
C LEU A 188 -13.39 -10.37 40.05
N ILE A 189 -12.49 -10.09 39.11
CA ILE A 189 -11.36 -10.97 38.79
C ILE A 189 -10.45 -11.13 40.01
N ALA A 190 -10.15 -10.05 40.74
CA ALA A 190 -9.33 -10.09 41.94
C ALA A 190 -10.01 -10.87 43.09
N ALA A 191 -11.32 -10.75 43.24
CA ALA A 191 -12.10 -11.50 44.22
C ALA A 191 -12.15 -13.00 43.88
N VAL A 192 -12.33 -13.36 42.60
CA VAL A 192 -12.41 -14.76 42.15
C VAL A 192 -11.03 -15.44 42.17
N THR A 193 -9.98 -14.73 41.71
CA THR A 193 -8.65 -15.32 41.53
C THR A 193 -7.82 -15.30 42.81
N ALA A 194 -7.92 -14.21 43.58
CA ALA A 194 -7.05 -13.97 44.74
C ALA A 194 -7.83 -13.86 46.06
N GLY A 195 -9.16 -14.03 46.05
CA GLY A 195 -9.98 -13.88 47.24
C GLY A 195 -10.00 -12.46 47.83
N LYS A 196 -9.47 -11.46 47.10
CA LYS A 196 -9.41 -10.07 47.57
C LYS A 196 -10.83 -9.56 47.86
N ASN A 197 -11.04 -8.98 49.04
CA ASN A 197 -12.32 -8.49 49.56
C ASN A 197 -13.36 -9.55 49.96
N LEU A 198 -13.05 -10.85 49.90
CA LEU A 198 -13.87 -11.85 50.56
C LEU A 198 -13.53 -11.81 52.06
N ARG A 199 -14.52 -11.47 52.89
CA ARG A 199 -14.35 -11.49 54.36
C ARG A 199 -14.03 -12.93 54.77
N SER A 200 -12.81 -13.15 55.25
CA SER A 200 -12.47 -14.38 55.97
C SER A 200 -13.40 -14.47 57.17
N LEU A 201 -14.35 -15.42 57.17
CA LEU A 201 -15.04 -15.82 58.40
C LEU A 201 -13.98 -16.49 59.30
N ARG A 202 -13.19 -15.67 60.02
CA ARG A 202 -12.38 -16.15 61.13
C ARG A 202 -13.32 -16.41 62.31
N ARG A 203 -13.35 -17.68 62.70
CA ARG A 203 -13.92 -18.21 63.94
C ARG A 203 -13.34 -17.43 65.14
N PRO A 204 -14.14 -17.09 66.17
CA PRO A 204 -13.61 -16.45 67.37
C PRO A 204 -12.97 -17.50 68.28
N GLU A 205 -11.69 -17.34 68.61
CA GLU A 205 -11.05 -18.07 69.72
C GLU A 205 -10.49 -17.10 70.76
N SER A 206 -10.99 -17.38 71.98
CA SER A 206 -10.53 -17.12 73.35
C SER A 206 -9.29 -16.28 73.64
N ALA A 207 -9.48 -15.38 74.61
CA ALA A 207 -8.52 -14.53 75.29
C ALA A 207 -7.53 -15.31 76.18
N GLY A 208 -6.28 -14.80 76.25
CA GLY A 208 -5.27 -15.11 77.26
C GLY A 208 -4.25 -13.95 77.38
N PRO A 209 -3.74 -13.58 78.58
CA PRO A 209 -3.10 -12.27 78.81
C PRO A 209 -1.56 -12.38 79.04
N PRO A 210 -0.83 -11.34 79.51
CA PRO A 210 0.05 -10.52 78.68
C PRO A 210 1.54 -10.64 79.07
N THR A 211 2.45 -10.45 78.13
CA THR A 211 3.87 -10.14 78.45
C THR A 211 4.39 -9.10 77.47
N GLY A 212 4.86 -7.99 78.02
CA GLY A 212 5.39 -6.86 77.25
C GLY A 212 6.85 -7.05 76.85
N SER A 213 7.26 -6.32 75.82
CA SER A 213 8.44 -5.43 75.87
C SER A 213 8.75 -4.85 74.48
N MET A 214 8.99 -3.54 74.50
CA MET A 214 9.99 -2.81 73.74
C MET A 214 9.92 -2.72 72.19
N GLN A 215 9.56 -1.51 71.77
CA GLN A 215 10.12 -0.75 70.64
C GLN A 215 11.64 -0.98 70.42
N PRO A 216 12.14 -0.81 69.18
CA PRO A 216 12.69 0.52 68.88
C PRO A 216 12.36 1.06 67.49
N GLN A 217 12.44 2.38 67.45
CA GLN A 217 12.31 3.30 66.33
C GLN A 217 13.70 3.65 65.77
N GLN A 218 13.85 3.71 64.44
CA GLN A 218 14.86 4.52 63.73
C GLN A 218 14.41 4.66 62.25
N SER A 219 13.95 5.83 61.80
CA SER A 219 14.71 6.96 61.20
C SER A 219 15.20 6.64 59.77
N GLN A 220 14.56 7.13 58.69
CA GLN A 220 14.56 8.47 58.07
C GLN A 220 15.64 8.64 56.97
N MET A 221 15.22 9.26 55.86
CA MET A 221 15.96 9.76 54.67
C MET A 221 16.28 8.72 53.58
N GLY A 222 16.09 8.97 52.28
CA GLY A 222 15.63 10.13 51.53
C GLY A 222 16.03 10.00 50.04
N GLN A 223 15.25 10.64 49.16
CA GLN A 223 15.60 11.17 47.83
C GLN A 223 15.80 10.26 46.59
N GLY A 224 15.27 10.77 45.46
CA GLY A 224 15.67 10.46 44.07
C GLY A 224 14.67 9.58 43.31
N MET A 225 13.65 10.08 42.60
CA MET A 225 13.65 10.78 41.30
C MET A 225 13.89 9.87 40.08
N ALA A 226 13.06 10.09 39.05
CA ALA A 226 13.17 9.70 37.64
C ALA A 226 12.66 8.30 37.18
N ASP A 227 11.40 8.32 36.76
CA ASP A 227 10.92 8.06 35.39
C ASP A 227 11.75 7.17 34.42
N GLN A 228 11.02 6.22 33.84
CA GLN A 228 10.99 5.85 32.42
C GLN A 228 11.87 4.73 31.83
N ARG A 229 11.11 3.82 31.19
CA ARG A 229 11.42 2.93 30.06
C ARG A 229 12.02 1.56 30.42
N GLN A 230 11.20 0.53 30.25
CA GLN A 230 11.34 -0.39 29.10
C GLN A 230 10.22 -1.44 29.12
N THR A 231 9.34 -1.36 28.12
CA THR A 231 8.43 -2.42 27.72
C THR A 231 9.24 -3.53 27.05
N HIS A 232 9.42 -4.65 27.74
CA HIS A 232 9.81 -5.91 27.13
C HIS A 232 8.63 -6.88 27.24
N ASN A 233 8.10 -7.25 26.08
CA ASN A 233 7.10 -8.29 25.90
C ASN A 233 7.81 -9.62 25.65
N PRO A 234 7.40 -10.74 26.26
CA PRO A 234 7.41 -12.02 25.54
C PRO A 234 6.14 -12.86 25.88
N PRO A 235 5.96 -14.09 25.37
CA PRO A 235 5.25 -14.34 24.12
C PRO A 235 4.05 -15.32 24.26
N GLY A 236 3.21 -15.32 23.22
CA GLY A 236 2.44 -16.45 22.68
C GLY A 236 1.84 -17.50 23.62
N TYR A 237 0.51 -17.50 23.73
CA TYR A 237 -0.25 -18.67 24.20
C TYR A 237 -0.97 -19.37 23.05
N TYR A 238 -0.63 -20.64 22.93
CA TYR A 238 -1.33 -21.69 22.18
C TYR A 238 -2.82 -21.77 22.58
N HIS A 239 -3.69 -21.94 21.58
CA HIS A 239 -5.07 -22.39 21.77
C HIS A 239 -5.16 -23.92 21.68
N PRO A 240 -5.82 -24.60 22.64
CA PRO A 240 -6.37 -25.93 22.43
C PRO A 240 -7.86 -25.85 22.06
N GLY A 241 -8.21 -26.56 21.00
CA GLY A 241 -9.56 -26.67 20.47
C GLY A 241 -10.50 -27.46 21.37
N TYR A 242 -11.78 -27.10 21.28
CA TYR A 242 -12.89 -27.88 21.82
C TYR A 242 -13.83 -28.31 20.69
N ASN A 243 -14.01 -29.62 20.60
CA ASN A 243 -15.01 -30.33 19.81
C ASN A 243 -16.17 -30.67 20.75
N TYR A 244 -17.42 -30.32 20.43
CA TYR A 244 -18.69 -30.98 20.84
C TYR A 244 -19.83 -30.19 20.14
N ARG A 245 -20.44 -30.71 19.07
CA ARG A 245 -21.59 -31.64 19.02
C ARG A 245 -22.80 -31.15 19.84
N GLY A 246 -23.84 -30.68 19.14
CA GLY A 246 -25.20 -30.54 19.69
C GLY A 246 -25.93 -29.26 19.24
N ALA A 247 -26.70 -29.35 18.15
CA ALA A 247 -27.67 -28.32 17.76
C ALA A 247 -28.91 -28.36 18.67
N PRO A 248 -29.65 -27.24 18.76
CA PRO A 248 -31.02 -27.28 18.25
C PRO A 248 -31.38 -26.08 17.34
N ASN A 249 -31.86 -26.45 16.16
CA ASN A 249 -32.91 -25.85 15.33
C ASN A 249 -33.32 -24.39 15.61
N ILE A 250 -32.84 -23.46 14.76
CA ILE A 250 -33.52 -22.18 14.50
C ILE A 250 -33.76 -22.07 12.99
N GLN A 251 -35.04 -21.83 12.68
CA GLN A 251 -35.68 -21.87 11.37
C GLN A 251 -35.20 -20.69 10.51
N MET A 252 -34.33 -20.98 9.54
CA MET A 252 -33.77 -19.99 8.62
C MET A 252 -34.64 -19.92 7.35
N ASN A 253 -35.31 -18.78 7.15
CA ASN A 253 -36.11 -18.49 5.96
C ASN A 253 -35.19 -18.43 4.72
N LYS A 254 -35.30 -19.41 3.83
CA LYS A 254 -34.59 -19.43 2.54
C LYS A 254 -35.34 -18.55 1.53
N ALA A 255 -34.74 -17.43 1.13
CA ALA A 255 -35.17 -16.70 -0.05
C ALA A 255 -34.81 -17.49 -1.33
N PRO A 256 -35.72 -17.66 -2.30
CA PRO A 256 -35.42 -18.39 -3.53
C PRO A 256 -34.54 -17.56 -4.48
N SER A 257 -33.34 -18.04 -4.76
CA SER A 257 -32.45 -17.49 -5.79
C SER A 257 -32.73 -18.16 -7.13
N ASN A 258 -33.30 -17.41 -8.08
CA ASN A 258 -33.46 -17.83 -9.47
C ASN A 258 -32.32 -17.25 -10.32
N ILE A 259 -31.15 -17.88 -10.28
CA ILE A 259 -30.07 -17.64 -11.24
C ILE A 259 -30.01 -18.84 -12.17
N LYS A 260 -30.46 -18.66 -13.42
CA LYS A 260 -30.24 -19.63 -14.51
C LYS A 260 -28.88 -19.35 -15.15
N THR A 261 -27.83 -20.03 -14.71
CA THR A 261 -26.55 -20.06 -15.41
C THR A 261 -26.59 -21.12 -16.51
N THR A 262 -26.62 -20.69 -17.76
CA THR A 262 -26.40 -21.60 -18.91
C THR A 262 -24.90 -21.70 -19.14
N ILE A 263 -24.25 -22.67 -18.50
CA ILE A 263 -22.84 -22.98 -18.77
C ILE A 263 -22.81 -23.98 -19.91
N LYS A 264 -22.50 -23.51 -21.13
CA LYS A 264 -22.06 -24.39 -22.21
C LYS A 264 -20.67 -24.89 -21.86
N SER A 265 -20.56 -26.16 -21.50
CA SER A 265 -19.30 -26.85 -21.28
C SER A 265 -18.47 -26.83 -22.58
N GLY A 266 -17.40 -26.02 -22.58
CA GLY A 266 -16.39 -26.04 -23.64
C GLY A 266 -15.41 -27.19 -23.40
N THR A 267 -15.25 -28.02 -24.42
CA THR A 267 -14.40 -29.21 -24.49
C THR A 267 -12.97 -28.93 -24.00
N THR A 268 -12.55 -29.64 -22.95
CA THR A 268 -11.19 -29.61 -22.43
C THR A 268 -10.27 -30.42 -23.35
N TYR A 269 -9.49 -29.75 -24.20
CA TYR A 269 -8.36 -30.37 -24.88
C TYR A 269 -7.13 -30.25 -23.97
N HIS A 270 -6.71 -31.37 -23.37
CA HIS A 270 -5.41 -31.48 -22.71
C HIS A 270 -4.36 -31.93 -23.74
N PRO A 271 -3.27 -31.17 -23.97
CA PRO A 271 -2.22 -31.57 -24.89
C PRO A 271 -0.97 -32.00 -24.12
N TYR A 272 -0.98 -33.17 -23.48
CA TYR A 272 0.25 -33.91 -23.18
C TYR A 272 -0.08 -35.40 -23.14
N ASN A 273 0.33 -36.11 -24.18
CA ASN A 273 0.37 -37.57 -24.21
C ASN A 273 1.81 -37.96 -24.53
N ARG A 274 2.50 -38.43 -23.48
CA ARG A 274 3.87 -38.96 -23.41
C ARG A 274 5.02 -37.97 -23.63
#